data_AF-A0A3C0KHT0-F1
#
_entry.id   AF-A0A3C0KHT0-F1
#
_cell.length_a   1.000
_cell.length_b   1.000
_cell.length_c   1.000
_cell.angle_alpha   90.00
_cell.angle_beta   90.00
_cell.angle_gamma   90.00
#
_symmetry.space_group_name_H-M   'P 1'
#
loop_
_entity.id
_entity.type
_entity.pdbx_description
1 polymer ?
#
loop_
_entity_poly.entity_id
_entity_poly.type
_entity_poly.pdbx_seq_one_letter_code
_entity_poly.pdbx_strand_id
1 'polypeptide(L)'
;MYTAKGQLDRDALIRQHVPLVRRIAHHMIAKLPPNVELDDLIQVGMMGLADALSRYEATQGVQFETFATQRIRGAMLDELREGDWMSRSSRKSQKDIEHSLRRLEQKLGRPPLESEIAADMGMSLAEYQSLLGKVRGTQLVYLEDMTHGDEGDESFLDRHVADSS
;
A
#
# COMPACT_ATOMS: atom_id res chain seq x y z
N MET A 1 -5.41 32.74 -0.53
CA MET A 1 -3.94 32.91 -0.67
C MET A 1 -3.62 32.92 -2.17
N TYR A 2 -3.49 34.11 -2.78
CA TYR A 2 -3.18 34.29 -4.20
C TYR A 2 -1.84 35.02 -4.34
N THR A 3 -1.05 34.70 -5.36
CA THR A 3 0.19 35.42 -5.69
C THR A 3 -0.12 36.83 -6.20
N ALA A 4 0.90 37.71 -6.24
CA ALA A 4 0.78 39.08 -6.77
C ALA A 4 0.27 39.17 -8.23
N LYS A 5 0.15 38.04 -8.94
CA LYS A 5 -0.40 37.92 -10.30
C LYS A 5 -1.81 37.29 -10.36
N GLY A 6 -2.48 37.08 -9.23
CA GLY A 6 -3.83 36.50 -9.18
C GLY A 6 -3.89 34.98 -9.42
N GLN A 7 -2.75 34.29 -9.45
CA GLN A 7 -2.70 32.84 -9.53
C GLN A 7 -2.72 32.23 -8.12
N LEU A 8 -3.46 31.13 -7.93
CA LEU A 8 -3.38 30.30 -6.72
C LEU A 8 -1.91 30.01 -6.43
N ASP A 9 -1.47 30.26 -5.19
CA ASP A 9 -0.09 29.97 -4.77
C ASP A 9 0.08 28.45 -4.66
N ARG A 10 0.40 27.83 -5.80
CA ARG A 10 0.55 26.38 -5.95
C ARG A 10 1.63 25.86 -5.02
N ASP A 11 2.69 26.63 -4.80
CA ASP A 11 3.78 26.26 -3.89
C ASP A 11 3.32 26.24 -2.44
N ALA A 12 2.50 27.21 -2.03
CA ALA A 12 1.89 27.21 -0.70
C ALA A 12 0.94 26.01 -0.48
N LEU A 13 0.11 25.69 -1.47
CA LEU A 13 -0.79 24.53 -1.43
C LEU A 13 -0.02 23.21 -1.39
N ILE A 14 1.03 23.08 -2.19
CA ILE A 14 1.91 21.90 -2.15
C ILE A 14 2.49 21.74 -0.74
N ARG A 15 3.08 22.80 -0.18
CA ARG A 15 3.70 22.76 1.16
C ARG A 15 2.71 22.35 2.25
N GLN A 16 1.46 22.81 2.17
CA GLN A 16 0.41 22.44 3.11
C GLN A 16 0.12 20.93 3.09
N HIS A 17 0.23 20.27 1.94
CA HIS A 17 -0.12 18.86 1.77
C HIS A 17 1.09 17.90 1.72
N VAL A 18 2.33 18.39 1.82
CA VAL A 18 3.54 17.54 1.99
C VAL A 18 3.39 16.54 3.16
N PRO A 19 2.86 16.91 4.35
CA PRO A 19 2.68 15.97 5.44
C PRO A 19 1.75 14.80 5.09
N LEU A 20 0.72 15.04 4.28
CA LEU A 20 -0.20 14.02 3.80
C LEU A 20 0.54 12.97 2.95
N VAL A 21 1.37 13.43 2.01
CA VAL A 21 2.19 12.55 1.16
C VAL A 21 3.12 11.68 2.02
N ARG A 22 3.82 12.31 2.98
CA ARG A 22 4.71 11.59 3.90
C ARG A 22 3.96 10.54 4.71
N ARG A 23 2.80 10.87 5.26
CA ARG A 23 1.98 9.93 6.04
C ARG A 23 1.59 8.70 5.22
N ILE A 24 1.13 8.91 3.98
CA ILE A 24 0.76 7.81 3.08
C ILE A 24 1.98 6.95 2.77
N ALA A 25 3.12 7.56 2.44
CA ALA A 25 4.34 6.83 2.11
C ALA A 25 4.85 5.95 3.29
N HIS A 26 4.83 6.48 4.52
CA HIS A 26 5.21 5.72 5.71
C HIS A 26 4.26 4.54 5.98
N HIS A 27 2.96 4.69 5.71
CA HIS A 27 2.03 3.58 5.86
C HIS A 27 2.30 2.47 4.84
N MET A 28 2.65 2.85 3.60
CA MET A 28 2.96 1.90 2.54
C MET A 28 4.28 1.17 2.80
N ILE A 29 5.36 1.89 3.14
CA ILE A 29 6.71 1.31 3.28
C ILE A 29 6.77 0.19 4.32
N ALA A 30 5.93 0.26 5.37
CA ALA A 30 5.83 -0.77 6.41
C ALA A 30 5.43 -2.16 5.88
N LYS A 31 4.81 -2.20 4.70
CA LYS A 31 4.34 -3.43 4.03
C LYS A 31 5.21 -3.79 2.81
N LEU A 32 6.19 -2.96 2.46
CA LEU A 32 7.02 -3.17 1.27
C LEU A 32 8.33 -3.88 1.61
N PRO A 33 8.93 -4.62 0.65
CA PRO A 33 10.24 -5.21 0.84
C PRO A 33 11.33 -4.13 1.01
N PRO A 34 12.45 -4.46 1.67
CA PRO A 34 13.45 -3.47 2.11
C PRO A 34 14.22 -2.80 0.97
N ASN A 35 14.04 -3.25 -0.27
CA ASN A 35 14.64 -2.64 -1.47
C ASN A 35 13.83 -1.45 -2.00
N VAL A 36 12.67 -1.15 -1.42
CA VAL A 36 11.92 0.07 -1.74
C VAL A 36 12.41 1.18 -0.82
N GLU A 37 12.78 2.33 -1.39
CA GLU A 37 13.20 3.49 -0.63
C GLU A 37 12.02 4.41 -0.33
N LEU A 38 11.94 4.90 0.91
CA LEU A 38 10.88 5.80 1.34
C LEU A 38 10.90 7.12 0.56
N ASP A 39 12.08 7.65 0.28
CA ASP A 39 12.22 8.94 -0.39
C ASP A 39 11.75 8.90 -1.85
N ASP A 40 11.96 7.77 -2.55
CA ASP A 40 11.42 7.55 -3.90
C ASP A 40 9.89 7.53 -3.87
N LEU A 41 9.33 6.83 -2.88
CA LEU A 41 7.89 6.73 -2.70
C LEU A 41 7.26 8.11 -2.39
N ILE A 42 7.94 8.92 -1.57
CA ILE A 42 7.55 10.32 -1.32
C ILE A 42 7.61 11.13 -2.60
N GLN A 43 8.68 11.03 -3.40
CA GLN A 43 8.80 11.77 -4.67
C GLN A 43 7.65 11.45 -5.63
N VAL A 44 7.33 10.17 -5.80
CA VAL A 44 6.20 9.73 -6.63
C VAL A 44 4.88 10.24 -6.06
N GLY A 45 4.71 10.18 -4.74
CA GLY A 45 3.58 10.76 -4.06
C GLY A 45 3.41 12.26 -4.29
N MET A 46 4.52 13.01 -4.33
CA MET A 46 4.51 14.44 -4.64
C MET A 46 4.07 14.70 -6.09
N MET A 47 4.43 13.83 -7.04
CA MET A 47 3.92 13.91 -8.41
C MET A 47 2.41 13.67 -8.46
N GLY A 48 1.91 12.68 -7.71
CA GLY A 48 0.47 12.43 -7.56
C GLY A 48 -0.29 13.60 -6.94
N LEU A 49 0.29 14.26 -5.92
CA LEU A 49 -0.27 15.49 -5.34
C LEU A 49 -0.30 16.65 -6.34
N ALA A 50 0.76 16.82 -7.13
CA ALA A 50 0.83 17.89 -8.13
C ALA A 50 -0.23 17.72 -9.24
N ASP A 51 -0.51 16.48 -9.64
CA ASP A 51 -1.59 16.14 -10.59
C ASP A 51 -2.98 16.24 -9.94
N ALA A 52 -3.12 15.93 -8.66
CA ALA A 52 -4.37 16.16 -7.93
C ALA A 52 -4.71 17.65 -7.86
N LEU A 53 -3.72 18.51 -7.56
CA LEU A 53 -3.91 19.96 -7.53
C LEU A 53 -4.33 20.56 -8.88
N SER A 54 -3.88 19.99 -10.00
CA SER A 54 -4.26 20.49 -11.34
C SER A 54 -5.62 20.02 -11.81
N ARG A 55 -6.14 18.91 -11.27
CA ARG A 55 -7.38 18.26 -11.74
C ARG A 55 -8.54 18.37 -10.76
N TYR A 56 -8.30 18.86 -9.56
CA TYR A 56 -9.35 18.98 -8.56
C TYR A 56 -10.37 20.06 -8.96
N GLU A 57 -11.65 19.67 -8.95
CA GLU A 57 -12.78 20.55 -9.17
C GLU A 57 -13.67 20.56 -7.92
N ALA A 58 -13.71 21.68 -7.20
CA ALA A 58 -14.51 21.80 -5.97
C ALA A 58 -16.02 21.62 -6.20
N THR A 59 -16.49 21.81 -7.44
CA THR A 59 -17.88 21.61 -7.85
C THR A 59 -18.33 20.16 -7.79
N GLN A 60 -17.41 19.20 -7.68
CA GLN A 60 -17.70 17.77 -7.59
C GLN A 60 -18.09 17.31 -6.17
N GLY A 61 -18.07 18.20 -5.18
CA GLY A 61 -18.58 17.94 -3.82
C GLY A 61 -17.68 17.10 -2.91
N VAL A 62 -16.51 16.66 -3.39
CA VAL A 62 -15.53 15.90 -2.61
C VAL A 62 -14.48 16.85 -2.03
N GLN A 63 -14.07 16.65 -0.77
CA GLN A 63 -12.99 17.43 -0.17
C GLN A 63 -11.65 17.17 -0.89
N PHE A 64 -10.85 18.22 -1.07
CA PHE A 64 -9.56 18.11 -1.75
C PHE A 64 -8.66 17.03 -1.13
N GLU A 65 -8.62 16.91 0.20
CA GLU A 65 -7.79 15.92 0.88
C GLU A 65 -8.19 14.48 0.54
N THR A 66 -9.50 14.20 0.45
CA THR A 66 -10.01 12.88 0.04
C THR A 66 -9.59 12.55 -1.38
N PHE A 67 -9.78 13.51 -2.31
CA PHE A 67 -9.37 13.36 -3.70
C PHE A 67 -7.84 13.17 -3.82
N ALA A 68 -7.06 14.05 -3.19
CA ALA A 68 -5.61 14.00 -3.22
C ALA A 68 -5.07 12.69 -2.63
N THR A 69 -5.64 12.19 -1.53
CA THR A 69 -5.25 10.92 -0.92
C THR A 69 -5.32 9.77 -1.92
N GLN A 70 -6.42 9.67 -2.69
CA GLN A 70 -6.58 8.64 -3.71
C GLN A 70 -5.53 8.78 -4.83
N ARG A 71 -5.29 10.01 -5.29
CA ARG A 71 -4.34 10.27 -6.40
C ARG A 71 -2.88 10.06 -5.99
N ILE A 72 -2.50 10.46 -4.79
CA ILE A 72 -1.16 10.25 -4.22
C ILE A 72 -0.89 8.75 -4.08
N ARG A 73 -1.82 8.02 -3.46
CA ARG A 73 -1.69 6.56 -3.26
C ARG A 73 -1.64 5.83 -4.60
N GLY A 74 -2.50 6.19 -5.55
CA GLY A 74 -2.52 5.61 -6.89
C GLY A 74 -1.16 5.76 -7.59
N ALA A 75 -0.60 6.97 -7.59
CA ALA A 75 0.72 7.22 -8.18
C ALA A 75 1.83 6.34 -7.56
N MET A 76 1.86 6.23 -6.22
CA MET A 76 2.84 5.36 -5.54
C MET A 76 2.65 3.88 -5.90
N LEU A 77 1.41 3.40 -5.98
CA LEU A 77 1.11 2.02 -6.38
C LEU A 77 1.50 1.75 -7.83
N ASP A 78 1.26 2.70 -8.73
CA ASP A 78 1.62 2.60 -10.14
C ASP A 78 3.13 2.48 -10.32
N GLU A 79 3.92 3.31 -9.62
CA GLU A 79 5.39 3.19 -9.63
C GLU A 79 5.85 1.82 -9.14
N LEU A 80 5.27 1.33 -8.03
CA LEU A 80 5.62 0.01 -7.52
C LEU A 80 5.35 -1.07 -8.57
N ARG A 81 4.19 -1.02 -9.24
CA ARG A 81 3.84 -1.97 -10.32
C ARG A 81 4.81 -1.91 -11.49
N GLU A 82 5.17 -0.73 -11.95
CA GLU A 82 6.11 -0.53 -13.06
C GLU A 82 7.52 -1.01 -12.70
N GLY A 83 7.93 -0.82 -11.44
CA GLY A 83 9.24 -1.23 -10.92
C GLY A 83 9.42 -2.74 -10.65
N ASP A 84 8.44 -3.60 -10.98
CA ASP A 84 8.43 -5.03 -10.65
C ASP A 84 8.82 -5.30 -9.19
N TRP A 85 8.29 -4.48 -8.27
CA TRP A 85 8.63 -4.48 -6.85
C TRP A 85 8.44 -5.84 -6.15
N MET A 86 7.63 -6.72 -6.76
CA MET A 86 7.60 -8.14 -6.48
C MET A 86 8.64 -8.89 -7.31
N SER A 87 9.73 -9.31 -6.69
CA SER A 87 10.65 -10.22 -7.36
C SER A 87 9.89 -11.46 -7.90
N ARG A 88 10.31 -11.97 -9.06
CA ARG A 88 9.80 -13.24 -9.60
C ARG A 88 9.87 -14.38 -8.59
N SER A 89 10.88 -14.35 -7.72
CA SER A 89 11.06 -15.28 -6.60
C SER A 89 9.93 -15.14 -5.58
N SER A 90 9.58 -13.91 -5.16
CA SER A 90 8.47 -13.67 -4.22
C SER A 90 7.12 -14.15 -4.76
N ARG A 91 6.83 -13.92 -6.05
CA ARG A 91 5.62 -14.43 -6.71
C ARG A 91 5.58 -15.96 -6.75
N LYS A 92 6.73 -16.58 -7.02
CA LYS A 92 6.86 -18.03 -7.00
C LYS A 92 6.61 -18.58 -5.60
N SER A 93 7.26 -18.01 -4.59
CA SER A 93 7.09 -18.39 -3.19
C SER A 93 5.64 -18.29 -2.73
N GLN A 94 4.91 -17.24 -3.15
CA GLN A 94 3.48 -17.13 -2.87
C GLN A 94 2.68 -18.30 -3.44
N LYS A 95 2.90 -18.62 -4.73
CA LYS A 95 2.25 -19.78 -5.36
C LYS A 95 2.60 -21.10 -4.69
N ASP A 96 3.87 -21.27 -4.30
CA ASP A 96 4.34 -22.48 -3.63
C ASP A 96 3.65 -22.65 -2.25
N ILE A 97 3.49 -21.55 -1.49
CA ILE A 97 2.73 -21.54 -0.23
C ILE A 97 1.26 -21.93 -0.49
N GLU A 98 0.59 -21.31 -1.48
CA GLU A 98 -0.81 -21.64 -1.79
C GLU A 98 -0.99 -23.09 -2.28
N HIS A 99 -0.02 -23.63 -3.00
CA HIS A 99 -0.04 -25.02 -3.44
C HIS A 99 0.14 -25.98 -2.25
N SER A 100 1.06 -25.69 -1.33
CA SER A 100 1.25 -26.45 -0.11
C SER A 100 0.00 -26.43 0.78
N LEU A 101 -0.59 -25.24 0.98
CA LEU A 101 -1.83 -25.06 1.73
C LEU A 101 -2.95 -25.94 1.17
N ARG A 102 -3.25 -25.81 -0.14
CA ARG A 102 -4.31 -26.59 -0.80
C ARG A 102 -4.08 -28.09 -0.73
N ARG A 103 -2.84 -28.54 -0.94
CA ARG A 103 -2.45 -29.96 -0.86
C ARG A 103 -2.70 -30.51 0.55
N LEU A 104 -2.28 -29.77 1.58
CA LEU A 104 -2.44 -30.18 2.97
C LEU A 104 -3.89 -30.12 3.43
N GLU A 105 -4.66 -29.09 3.05
CA GLU A 105 -6.09 -29.02 3.34
C GLU A 105 -6.84 -30.23 2.78
N GLN A 106 -6.55 -30.62 1.54
CA GLN A 106 -7.15 -31.80 0.92
C GLN A 106 -6.73 -33.09 1.62
N LYS A 107 -5.48 -33.20 2.06
CA LYS A 107 -4.93 -34.40 2.72
C LYS A 107 -5.42 -34.55 4.16
N LEU A 108 -5.53 -33.45 4.90
CA LEU A 108 -5.85 -33.43 6.32
C LEU A 108 -7.36 -33.29 6.59
N GLY A 109 -8.13 -32.78 5.63
CA GLY A 109 -9.55 -32.46 5.80
C GLY A 109 -9.80 -31.31 6.78
N ARG A 110 -8.77 -30.51 7.08
CA ARG A 110 -8.79 -29.34 7.96
C ARG A 110 -7.72 -28.33 7.53
N PRO A 111 -7.80 -27.07 7.98
CA PRO A 111 -6.70 -26.12 7.81
C PRO A 111 -5.39 -26.65 8.41
N PRO A 112 -4.26 -26.60 7.66
CA PRO A 112 -2.96 -27.01 8.15
C PRO A 112 -2.35 -25.95 9.10
N LEU A 113 -1.50 -26.42 10.01
CA LEU A 113 -0.67 -25.57 10.88
C LEU A 113 0.54 -25.04 10.10
N GLU A 114 1.09 -23.89 10.51
CA GLU A 114 2.29 -23.32 9.89
C GLU A 114 3.48 -24.29 9.87
N SER A 115 3.65 -25.10 10.92
CA SER A 115 4.69 -26.13 11.00
C SER A 115 4.48 -27.26 10.01
N GLU A 116 3.22 -27.63 9.70
CA GLU A 116 2.87 -28.64 8.71
C GLU A 116 3.15 -28.12 7.29
N ILE A 117 2.84 -26.85 7.03
CA ILE A 117 3.15 -26.17 5.76
C ILE A 117 4.66 -26.08 5.56
N ALA A 118 5.40 -25.63 6.58
CA ALA A 118 6.86 -25.53 6.54
C ALA A 118 7.51 -26.89 6.21
N ALA A 119 7.06 -27.96 6.88
CA ALA A 119 7.55 -29.32 6.65
C ALA A 119 7.22 -29.83 5.23
N ASP A 120 6.02 -29.58 4.72
CA ASP A 120 5.61 -29.93 3.35
C ASP A 120 6.38 -29.14 2.28
N MET A 121 6.80 -27.91 2.60
CA MET A 121 7.69 -27.10 1.77
C MET A 121 9.19 -27.43 1.94
N GLY A 122 9.54 -28.37 2.84
CA GLY A 122 10.92 -28.81 3.05
C GLY A 122 11.82 -27.76 3.73
N MET A 123 11.24 -26.86 4.54
CA MET A 123 11.97 -25.80 5.25
C MET A 123 11.61 -25.78 6.74
N SER A 124 12.41 -25.08 7.55
CA SER A 124 12.10 -24.88 8.96
C SER A 124 10.93 -23.90 9.13
N LEU A 125 10.27 -23.96 10.30
CA LEU A 125 9.19 -23.03 10.63
C LEU A 125 9.64 -21.56 10.59
N ALA A 126 10.86 -21.27 11.06
CA ALA A 126 11.41 -19.92 11.06
C ALA A 126 11.63 -19.39 9.62
N GLU A 127 12.14 -20.25 8.72
CA GLU A 127 12.30 -19.90 7.30
C GLU A 127 10.95 -19.65 6.64
N TYR A 128 9.95 -20.51 6.92
CA TYR A 128 8.59 -20.33 6.44
C TYR A 128 7.98 -19.01 6.92
N GLN A 129 8.12 -18.66 8.20
CA GLN A 129 7.61 -17.40 8.75
C GLN A 129 8.30 -16.17 8.14
N SER A 130 9.61 -16.25 7.90
CA SER A 130 10.35 -15.19 7.19
C SER A 130 9.87 -15.03 5.75
N LEU A 131 9.66 -16.15 5.04
CA LEU A 131 9.12 -16.18 3.69
C LEU A 131 7.71 -15.60 3.64
N LEU A 132 6.85 -15.99 4.58
CA LEU A 132 5.48 -15.54 4.70
C LEU A 132 5.41 -14.03 4.97
N GLY A 133 6.29 -13.47 5.79
CA GLY A 133 6.39 -12.03 6.01
C GLY A 133 6.69 -11.26 4.72
N LYS A 134 7.65 -11.74 3.93
CA LYS A 134 8.01 -11.15 2.63
C LYS A 134 6.84 -11.19 1.64
N VAL A 135 6.09 -12.31 1.60
CA VAL A 135 4.95 -12.49 0.69
C VAL A 135 3.70 -11.71 1.15
N ARG A 136 3.40 -11.68 2.46
CA ARG A 136 2.21 -10.98 2.99
C ARG A 136 2.29 -9.47 2.85
N GLY A 137 3.46 -8.88 3.15
CA GLY A 137 3.66 -7.44 2.92
C GLY A 137 3.34 -7.07 1.48
N THR A 138 3.77 -7.94 0.56
CA THR A 138 3.46 -7.79 -0.84
C THR A 138 1.96 -7.90 -1.15
N GLN A 139 1.27 -8.94 -0.67
CA GLN A 139 -0.15 -9.13 -0.94
C GLN A 139 -1.03 -8.00 -0.38
N LEU A 140 -0.69 -7.41 0.77
CA LEU A 140 -1.47 -6.33 1.37
C LEU A 140 -1.54 -5.08 0.48
N VAL A 141 -0.44 -4.75 -0.19
CA VAL A 141 -0.37 -3.60 -1.12
C VAL A 141 -1.24 -3.85 -2.36
N TYR A 142 -1.30 -5.10 -2.84
CA TYR A 142 -2.22 -5.49 -3.93
C TYR A 142 -3.68 -5.55 -3.50
N LEU A 143 -3.98 -6.00 -2.28
CA LEU A 143 -5.36 -6.07 -1.82
C LEU A 143 -5.94 -4.66 -1.65
N GLU A 144 -5.17 -3.71 -1.12
CA GLU A 144 -5.61 -2.30 -1.01
C GLU A 144 -5.99 -1.71 -2.37
N ASP A 145 -5.30 -2.09 -3.44
CA ASP A 145 -5.69 -1.73 -4.81
C ASP A 145 -7.03 -2.34 -5.24
N MET A 146 -7.28 -3.61 -4.90
CA MET A 146 -8.55 -4.28 -5.23
C MET A 146 -9.73 -3.79 -4.36
N THR A 147 -9.48 -3.44 -3.10
CA THR A 147 -10.52 -3.01 -2.15
C THR A 147 -10.95 -1.56 -2.30
N HIS A 148 -10.32 -0.79 -3.19
CA HIS A 148 -10.71 0.60 -3.45
C HIS A 148 -11.47 0.78 -4.78
N GLY A 149 -11.96 -0.33 -5.34
CA GLY A 149 -12.85 -0.34 -6.50
C GLY A 149 -14.35 -0.22 -6.20
N ASP A 150 -14.76 -0.09 -4.95
CA ASP A 150 -16.16 0.18 -4.61
C ASP A 150 -16.28 1.00 -3.31
N GLU A 151 -17.35 1.79 -3.27
CA GLU A 151 -17.63 2.94 -2.43
C GLU A 151 -17.35 2.80 -0.90
N GLY A 152 -16.90 3.91 -0.29
CA GLY A 152 -17.28 4.25 1.08
C GLY A 152 -16.26 3.98 2.20
N ASP A 153 -15.38 4.96 2.37
CA ASP A 153 -14.93 5.54 3.64
C ASP A 153 -14.24 4.72 4.75
N GLU A 154 -13.18 5.35 5.26
CA GLU A 154 -12.46 5.09 6.53
C GLU A 154 -11.79 3.73 6.73
N SER A 155 -10.45 3.77 6.77
CA SER A 155 -9.67 2.74 7.48
C SER A 155 -10.24 2.60 8.88
N PHE A 156 -10.92 1.48 9.14
CA PHE A 156 -11.50 1.07 10.43
C PHE A 156 -10.53 1.28 11.61
N LEU A 157 -9.22 1.27 11.32
CA LEU A 157 -8.13 1.44 12.27
C LEU A 157 -7.88 2.91 12.67
N ASP A 158 -8.24 3.90 11.84
CA ASP A 158 -8.00 5.33 12.15
C ASP A 158 -9.04 5.89 13.13
N ARG A 159 -10.21 5.25 13.22
CA ARG A 159 -11.33 5.70 14.08
C ARG A 159 -11.15 5.36 15.57
N HIS A 160 -10.22 4.47 15.92
CA HIS A 160 -10.08 3.95 17.30
C HIS A 160 -8.75 4.27 17.99
N VAL A 161 -7.88 5.10 17.39
CA VAL A 161 -6.61 5.51 18.03
C VAL A 161 -6.72 6.85 18.77
N ALA A 162 -7.82 7.58 18.59
CA ALA A 162 -8.08 8.84 19.30
C ALA A 162 -8.94 8.63 20.56
N ASP A 163 -8.56 7.72 21.45
CA ASP A 163 -8.95 7.81 22.87
C ASP A 163 -8.01 7.00 23.75
N SER A 164 -6.82 7.54 24.02
CA SER A 164 -5.93 7.14 25.13
C SER A 164 -4.71 8.07 25.20
N SER A 165 -4.88 9.26 25.78
CA SER A 165 -3.94 9.96 26.71
C SER A 165 -4.25 11.44 26.82
#